data_AF-A0A915MQL7-F1
#
_entry.id   AF-A0A915MQL7-F1
#
_cell.length_a   1.000
_cell.length_b   1.000
_cell.length_c   1.000
_cell.angle_alpha   90.00
_cell.angle_beta   90.00
_cell.angle_gamma   90.00
#
_symmetry.space_group_name_H-M   'P 1'
#
loop_
_entity.id
_entity.type
_entity.pdbx_description
1 polymer ?
#
loop_
_entity_poly.entity_id
_entity_poly.type
_entity_poly.pdbx_seq_one_letter_code
_entity_poly.pdbx_strand_id
1 'polypeptide(L)'
;MSVQLMKEFKMGELLIPIVWGYIPDVTFPGYFPDGLFERLSQVFEEVLFASAFKGANGIVQQFADVGHYTSNLASYKKLYWQHEKSLSGRLSGMVLTGWQRYSHVTPLCELLPIGLPTMVAQSVFLTTLSDKRDLTNTEKETKLGVIKNLLGCQTNIDDLIFEGKKFPRTFDSQIVKCHFPGADLYEQMEEVRVLIWKLGVLFNENNGCTNSSEETQSNSKEKKRHEIEHEFISSIRPKIEDLLLKYFYKDTVAEWLVQHRSLCDFVPMDG
;
A
#
# COMPACT_ATOMS: atom_id res chain seq x y z
N MET A 1 -10.20 -9.84 27.45
CA MET A 1 -11.54 -10.29 27.87
C MET A 1 -11.51 -11.79 28.12
N SER A 2 -12.07 -12.29 29.23
CA SER A 2 -12.05 -13.72 29.56
C SER A 2 -13.10 -14.49 28.77
N VAL A 3 -12.86 -15.78 28.52
CA VAL A 3 -13.83 -16.68 27.85
C VAL A 3 -15.16 -16.72 28.62
N GLN A 4 -15.09 -16.73 29.96
CA GLN A 4 -16.26 -16.73 30.83
C GLN A 4 -17.18 -15.53 30.55
N LEU A 5 -16.60 -14.33 30.48
CA LEU A 5 -17.36 -13.11 30.25
C LEU A 5 -18.02 -13.11 28.86
N MET A 6 -17.30 -13.55 27.83
CA MET A 6 -17.84 -13.62 26.47
C MET A 6 -19.01 -14.60 26.35
N LYS A 7 -18.96 -15.72 27.09
CA LYS A 7 -20.06 -16.69 27.16
C LYS A 7 -21.26 -16.17 27.95
N GLU A 8 -21.02 -15.51 29.08
CA GLU A 8 -22.07 -14.89 29.90
C GLU A 8 -22.90 -13.90 29.09
N PHE A 9 -22.25 -13.07 28.27
CA PHE A 9 -22.91 -12.13 27.37
C PHE A 9 -23.34 -12.73 26.02
N LYS A 10 -23.23 -14.05 25.84
CA LYS A 10 -23.59 -14.77 24.61
C LYS A 10 -22.97 -14.18 23.34
N MET A 11 -21.75 -13.66 23.42
CA MET A 11 -21.12 -12.97 22.29
C MET A 11 -20.95 -13.87 21.07
N GLY A 12 -20.74 -15.17 21.26
CA GLY A 12 -20.65 -16.16 20.18
C GLY A 12 -21.90 -16.29 19.32
N GLU A 13 -23.07 -16.00 19.88
CA GLU A 13 -24.37 -16.03 19.17
C GLU A 13 -24.69 -14.69 18.48
N LEU A 14 -24.01 -13.61 18.89
CA LEU A 14 -24.37 -12.24 18.51
C LEU A 14 -23.34 -11.58 17.59
N LEU A 15 -22.09 -12.03 17.61
CA LEU A 15 -20.97 -11.34 16.99
C LEU A 15 -20.08 -12.32 16.20
N ILE A 16 -19.53 -11.82 15.10
CA ILE A 16 -18.44 -12.46 14.36
C ILE A 16 -17.18 -11.62 14.56
N PRO A 17 -16.16 -12.12 15.28
CA PRO A 17 -14.91 -11.40 15.45
C PRO A 17 -14.12 -11.32 14.14
N ILE A 18 -13.57 -10.13 13.87
CA ILE A 18 -12.63 -9.89 12.77
C ILE A 18 -11.24 -9.68 13.37
N VAL A 19 -10.29 -10.56 13.05
CA VAL A 19 -8.89 -10.43 13.45
C VAL A 19 -8.11 -9.74 12.34
N TRP A 20 -7.63 -8.53 12.62
CA TRP A 20 -7.03 -7.64 11.63
C TRP A 20 -5.65 -7.15 12.06
N GLY A 21 -4.83 -6.78 11.07
CA GLY A 21 -3.43 -6.44 11.23
C GLY A 21 -2.78 -6.20 9.86
N TYR A 22 -1.98 -5.14 9.75
CA TYR A 22 -1.60 -4.58 8.45
C TYR A 22 -0.09 -4.57 8.20
N ILE A 23 0.72 -5.14 9.09
CA ILE A 23 2.17 -5.29 8.87
C ILE A 23 2.45 -6.43 7.87
N PRO A 24 3.60 -6.44 7.17
CA PRO A 24 3.90 -7.49 6.19
C PRO A 24 3.89 -8.92 6.76
N ASP A 25 4.27 -9.11 8.03
CA ASP A 25 4.24 -10.41 8.70
C ASP A 25 3.50 -10.34 10.04
N VAL A 26 2.20 -10.66 10.04
CA VAL A 26 1.38 -10.71 11.26
C VAL A 26 1.67 -11.94 12.14
N THR A 27 2.55 -12.84 11.71
CA THR A 27 2.99 -14.01 12.49
C THR A 27 4.20 -13.71 13.38
N PHE A 28 4.67 -12.46 13.39
CA PHE A 28 5.75 -12.02 14.26
C PHE A 28 5.39 -12.28 15.74
N PRO A 29 6.31 -12.85 16.56
CA PRO A 29 6.04 -13.17 17.96
C PRO A 29 5.51 -11.96 18.74
N GLY A 30 4.39 -12.14 19.44
CA GLY A 30 3.75 -11.09 20.23
C GLY A 30 2.91 -10.09 19.43
N TYR A 31 2.80 -10.22 18.10
CA TYR A 31 1.92 -9.35 17.32
C TYR A 31 0.44 -9.55 17.70
N PHE A 32 0.00 -10.81 17.78
CA PHE A 32 -1.27 -11.17 18.40
C PHE A 32 -1.04 -11.74 19.80
N PRO A 33 -1.96 -11.50 20.76
CA PRO A 33 -1.82 -12.05 22.11
C PRO A 33 -1.79 -13.58 22.11
N ASP A 34 -0.90 -14.17 22.91
CA ASP A 34 -0.83 -15.62 23.07
C ASP A 34 -2.19 -16.22 23.43
N GLY A 35 -2.51 -17.38 22.86
CA GLY A 35 -3.78 -18.06 23.10
C GLY A 35 -5.00 -17.38 22.47
N LEU A 36 -4.84 -16.38 21.59
CA LEU A 36 -5.95 -15.64 20.98
C LEU A 36 -6.94 -16.58 20.31
N PHE A 37 -6.46 -17.42 19.38
CA PHE A 37 -7.32 -18.28 18.59
C PHE A 37 -7.94 -19.41 19.41
N GLU A 38 -7.25 -19.90 20.44
CA GLU A 38 -7.77 -20.88 21.40
C GLU A 38 -8.90 -20.28 22.24
N ARG A 39 -8.82 -18.99 22.61
CA ARG A 39 -9.91 -18.30 23.32
C ARG A 39 -11.09 -18.04 22.39
N LEU A 40 -10.83 -17.62 21.15
CA LEU A 40 -11.88 -17.35 20.18
C LEU A 40 -12.65 -18.65 19.84
N SER A 41 -11.95 -19.76 19.60
CA SER A 41 -12.57 -21.05 19.21
C SER A 41 -13.46 -21.66 20.30
N GLN A 42 -13.29 -21.26 21.56
CA GLN A 42 -14.14 -21.67 22.69
C GLN A 42 -15.47 -20.92 22.78
N VAL A 43 -15.64 -19.84 22.02
CA VAL A 43 -16.80 -18.94 22.11
C VAL A 43 -17.48 -18.74 20.77
N PHE A 44 -16.72 -18.50 19.71
CA PHE A 44 -17.23 -18.12 18.41
C PHE A 44 -17.18 -19.32 17.45
N GLU A 45 -18.30 -19.55 16.74
CA GLU A 45 -18.38 -20.55 15.67
C GLU A 45 -17.71 -20.05 14.39
N GLU A 46 -17.66 -18.73 14.20
CA GLU A 46 -17.11 -18.08 13.03
C GLU A 46 -16.08 -17.01 13.44
N VAL A 47 -15.02 -16.89 12.65
CA VAL A 47 -14.00 -15.83 12.72
C VAL A 47 -13.70 -15.37 11.30
N LEU A 48 -13.44 -14.07 11.13
CA LEU A 48 -12.92 -13.51 9.88
C LEU A 48 -11.51 -12.97 10.08
N PHE A 49 -10.71 -12.99 9.03
CA PHE A 49 -9.49 -12.18 8.95
C PHE A 49 -9.77 -10.86 8.24
N ALA A 50 -8.91 -9.85 8.45
CA ALA A 50 -8.91 -8.68 7.58
C ALA A 50 -7.49 -8.23 7.22
N SER A 51 -7.25 -8.12 5.92
CA SER A 51 -6.07 -7.53 5.31
C SER A 51 -6.42 -6.14 4.75
N ALA A 52 -5.47 -5.46 4.14
CA ALA A 52 -5.68 -4.20 3.44
C ALA A 52 -5.13 -4.28 2.02
N PHE A 53 -5.76 -3.58 1.08
CA PHE A 53 -5.22 -3.33 -0.26
C PHE A 53 -4.77 -1.87 -0.46
N LYS A 54 -5.13 -0.97 0.48
CA LYS A 54 -4.65 0.41 0.52
C LYS A 54 -4.77 1.04 1.91
N GLY A 55 -4.00 2.10 2.13
CA GLY A 55 -4.06 3.05 3.23
C GLY A 55 -3.58 2.56 4.60
N ALA A 56 -2.94 1.38 4.67
CA ALA A 56 -2.52 0.76 5.92
C ALA A 56 -1.00 0.54 6.02
N ASN A 57 -0.23 1.28 5.22
CA ASN A 57 1.23 1.21 5.09
C ASN A 57 1.94 2.57 5.26
N GLY A 58 1.26 3.63 5.72
CA GLY A 58 1.87 4.91 6.04
C GLY A 58 0.86 6.07 6.06
N ILE A 59 1.03 7.00 7.01
CA ILE A 59 0.13 8.15 7.22
C ILE A 59 0.04 9.10 6.01
N VAL A 60 1.14 9.25 5.27
CA VAL A 60 1.22 10.08 4.04
C VAL A 60 1.45 9.24 2.80
N GLN A 61 1.38 7.90 2.87
CA GLN A 61 1.63 7.05 1.72
C GLN A 61 0.64 7.40 0.60
N GLN A 62 1.16 7.81 -0.56
CA GLN A 62 0.36 8.10 -1.75
C GLN A 62 0.54 7.06 -2.85
N PHE A 63 1.52 6.17 -2.69
CA PHE A 63 1.95 5.26 -3.71
C PHE A 63 1.60 3.82 -3.37
N ALA A 64 1.13 3.06 -4.35
CA ALA A 64 0.84 1.65 -4.17
C ALA A 64 2.10 0.87 -3.75
N ASP A 65 1.92 -0.08 -2.82
CA ASP A 65 2.93 -1.05 -2.39
C ASP A 65 2.37 -2.47 -2.46
N VAL A 66 2.42 -3.07 -3.66
CA VAL A 66 1.88 -4.40 -3.90
C VAL A 66 2.66 -5.44 -3.09
N GLY A 67 3.96 -5.24 -2.89
CA GLY A 67 4.81 -6.13 -2.10
C GLY A 67 4.37 -6.23 -0.64
N HIS A 68 4.16 -5.09 0.02
CA HIS A 68 3.67 -5.01 1.39
C HIS A 68 2.34 -5.73 1.56
N TYR A 69 1.34 -5.37 0.75
CA TYR A 69 -0.02 -5.89 0.89
C TYR A 69 -0.13 -7.38 0.52
N THR A 70 0.61 -7.86 -0.48
CA THR A 70 0.65 -9.30 -0.80
C THR A 70 1.43 -10.11 0.25
N SER A 71 2.45 -9.52 0.89
CA SER A 71 3.15 -10.14 2.01
C SER A 71 2.24 -10.25 3.24
N ASN A 72 1.52 -9.18 3.59
CA ASN A 72 0.52 -9.20 4.65
C ASN A 72 -0.53 -10.31 4.41
N LEU A 73 -1.05 -10.40 3.19
CA LEU A 73 -1.96 -11.48 2.80
C LEU A 73 -1.35 -12.88 2.99
N ALA A 74 -0.11 -13.08 2.54
CA ALA A 74 0.61 -14.35 2.70
C ALA A 74 0.85 -14.67 4.19
N SER A 75 1.05 -13.67 5.03
CA SER A 75 1.23 -13.89 6.48
C SER A 75 -0.06 -14.34 7.17
N TYR A 76 -1.24 -13.91 6.72
CA TYR A 76 -2.52 -14.45 7.21
C TYR A 76 -2.73 -15.91 6.86
N LYS A 77 -2.28 -16.32 5.67
CA LYS A 77 -2.26 -17.73 5.27
C LYS A 77 -1.37 -18.55 6.22
N LYS A 78 -0.16 -18.06 6.51
CA LYS A 78 0.75 -18.70 7.48
C LYS A 78 0.13 -18.76 8.89
N LEU A 79 -0.51 -17.67 9.32
CA LEU A 79 -1.22 -17.58 10.61
C LEU A 79 -2.32 -18.64 10.74
N TYR A 80 -3.12 -18.84 9.68
CA TYR A 80 -4.13 -19.89 9.64
C TYR A 80 -3.51 -21.27 9.89
N TRP A 81 -2.43 -21.62 9.18
CA TRP A 81 -1.79 -22.93 9.32
C TRP A 81 -1.10 -23.14 10.67
N GLN A 82 -0.59 -22.07 11.30
CA GLN A 82 -0.04 -22.13 12.66
C GLN A 82 -1.12 -22.42 13.72
N HIS A 83 -2.36 -21.98 13.48
CA HIS A 83 -3.50 -22.14 14.40
C HIS A 83 -4.62 -23.02 13.82
N GLU A 84 -4.28 -23.95 12.93
CA GLU A 84 -5.23 -24.80 12.20
C GLU A 84 -6.21 -25.53 13.15
N LYS A 85 -5.71 -26.00 14.31
CA LYS A 85 -6.55 -26.67 15.33
C LYS A 85 -7.69 -25.79 15.86
N SER A 86 -7.44 -24.48 15.96
CA SER A 86 -8.40 -23.51 16.51
C SER A 86 -9.28 -22.90 15.41
N LEU A 87 -8.80 -22.83 14.17
CA LEU A 87 -9.45 -22.11 13.06
C LEU A 87 -10.13 -23.00 12.02
N SER A 88 -9.76 -24.28 11.93
CA SER A 88 -10.36 -25.22 10.97
C SER A 88 -11.86 -25.34 11.21
N GLY A 89 -12.64 -25.13 10.14
CA GLY A 89 -14.11 -25.08 10.18
C GLY A 89 -14.71 -23.82 10.79
N ARG A 90 -13.90 -22.83 11.21
CA ARG A 90 -14.36 -21.56 11.82
C ARG A 90 -13.95 -20.32 11.03
N LEU A 91 -12.87 -20.37 10.27
CA LEU A 91 -12.48 -19.25 9.39
C LEU A 91 -13.42 -19.19 8.18
N SER A 92 -14.38 -18.27 8.21
CA SER A 92 -15.39 -18.15 7.14
C SER A 92 -14.95 -17.28 5.97
N GLY A 93 -13.89 -16.48 6.13
CA GLY A 93 -13.40 -15.63 5.05
C GLY A 93 -12.43 -14.55 5.49
N MET A 94 -12.17 -13.64 4.55
CA MET A 94 -11.29 -12.51 4.78
C MET A 94 -11.86 -11.23 4.17
N VAL A 95 -11.79 -10.15 4.93
CA VAL A 95 -12.15 -8.80 4.49
C VAL A 95 -10.92 -8.10 3.90
N LEU A 96 -11.05 -7.52 2.71
CA LEU A 96 -10.05 -6.62 2.15
C LEU A 96 -10.44 -5.18 2.43
N THR A 97 -9.70 -4.54 3.33
CA THR A 97 -9.96 -3.15 3.75
C THR A 97 -9.21 -2.15 2.86
N GLY A 98 -9.79 -0.95 2.69
CA GLY A 98 -9.18 0.15 1.95
C GLY A 98 -9.27 1.44 2.75
N TRP A 99 -8.30 1.67 3.63
CA TRP A 99 -8.28 2.81 4.54
C TRP A 99 -8.05 4.12 3.79
N GLN A 100 -8.64 5.21 4.26
CA GLN A 100 -8.46 6.55 3.67
C GLN A 100 -7.57 7.45 4.53
N ARG A 101 -7.49 7.19 5.85
CA ARG A 101 -6.79 8.01 6.84
C ARG A 101 -6.43 7.19 8.07
N TYR A 102 -5.43 7.67 8.82
CA TYR A 102 -5.03 7.12 10.12
C TYR A 102 -5.76 7.80 11.30
N SER A 103 -6.18 9.05 11.14
CA SER A 103 -7.11 9.72 12.06
C SER A 103 -7.92 10.78 11.32
N HIS A 104 -8.92 11.35 12.00
CA HIS A 104 -9.77 12.40 11.42
C HIS A 104 -9.02 13.66 10.97
N VAL A 105 -7.79 13.87 11.46
CA VAL A 105 -6.97 15.06 11.16
C VAL A 105 -5.70 14.72 10.36
N THR A 106 -5.50 13.46 9.94
CA THR A 106 -4.35 13.09 9.10
C THR A 106 -4.64 13.33 7.62
N PRO A 107 -3.61 13.49 6.79
CA PRO A 107 -3.77 13.48 5.34
C PRO A 107 -4.53 12.27 4.80
N LEU A 108 -5.09 12.43 3.60
CA LEU A 108 -5.56 11.31 2.80
C LEU A 108 -4.36 10.44 2.45
N CYS A 109 -4.41 9.14 2.75
CA CYS A 109 -3.45 8.17 2.21
C CYS A 109 -3.94 7.64 0.86
N GLU A 110 -3.19 6.69 0.26
CA GLU A 110 -3.40 6.07 -1.05
C GLU A 110 -4.84 6.18 -1.57
N LEU A 111 -5.05 6.98 -2.61
CA LEU A 111 -6.37 7.17 -3.20
C LEU A 111 -6.87 5.86 -3.83
N LEU A 112 -8.19 5.73 -3.97
CA LEU A 112 -8.79 4.49 -4.48
C LEU A 112 -8.20 4.02 -5.82
N PRO A 113 -8.04 4.88 -6.86
CA PRO A 113 -7.39 4.48 -8.12
C PRO A 113 -5.97 3.93 -7.93
N ILE A 114 -5.24 4.46 -6.95
CA ILE A 114 -3.87 4.03 -6.64
C ILE A 114 -3.86 2.64 -6.00
N GLY A 115 -4.86 2.33 -5.17
CA GLY A 115 -5.01 1.02 -4.55
C GLY A 115 -5.55 -0.09 -5.47
N LEU A 116 -6.10 0.25 -6.66
CA LEU A 116 -6.72 -0.76 -7.55
C LEU A 116 -5.75 -1.86 -8.00
N PRO A 117 -4.50 -1.56 -8.42
CA PRO A 117 -3.56 -2.60 -8.79
C PRO A 117 -3.24 -3.56 -7.63
N THR A 118 -3.14 -3.04 -6.41
CA THR A 118 -2.98 -3.87 -5.21
C THR A 118 -4.20 -4.74 -4.95
N MET A 119 -5.41 -4.19 -5.12
CA MET A 119 -6.66 -4.96 -4.96
C MET A 119 -6.74 -6.13 -5.95
N VAL A 120 -6.37 -5.90 -7.22
CA VAL A 120 -6.24 -6.95 -8.23
C VAL A 120 -5.16 -7.96 -7.82
N ALA A 121 -4.00 -7.50 -7.36
CA ALA A 121 -2.95 -8.37 -6.87
C ALA A 121 -3.44 -9.27 -5.72
N GLN A 122 -4.08 -8.71 -4.70
CA GLN A 122 -4.61 -9.51 -3.60
C GLN A 122 -5.65 -10.52 -4.08
N SER A 123 -6.52 -10.16 -5.03
CA SER A 123 -7.49 -11.09 -5.63
C SER A 123 -6.80 -12.27 -6.34
N VAL A 124 -5.71 -12.02 -7.05
CA VAL A 124 -4.91 -13.08 -7.72
C VAL A 124 -4.18 -13.95 -6.70
N PHE A 125 -3.64 -13.38 -5.62
CA PHE A 125 -2.93 -14.15 -4.59
C PHE A 125 -3.87 -14.96 -3.69
N LEU A 126 -5.09 -14.46 -3.45
CA LEU A 126 -6.15 -15.14 -2.71
C LEU A 126 -6.49 -16.53 -3.26
N THR A 127 -6.32 -16.75 -4.57
CA THR A 127 -6.53 -18.07 -5.22
C THR A 127 -5.61 -19.18 -4.71
N THR A 128 -4.57 -18.84 -3.94
CA THR A 128 -3.57 -19.78 -3.42
C THR A 128 -3.57 -19.88 -1.88
N LEU A 129 -4.63 -19.37 -1.23
CA LEU A 129 -4.76 -19.45 0.23
C LEU A 129 -4.82 -20.89 0.74
N SER A 130 -5.42 -21.80 -0.02
CA SER A 130 -5.58 -23.22 0.36
C SER A 130 -4.28 -24.02 0.35
N ASP A 131 -3.22 -23.50 -0.27
CA ASP A 131 -1.98 -24.25 -0.39
C ASP A 131 -1.19 -24.19 0.93
N LYS A 132 -0.78 -25.31 1.52
CA LYS A 132 -0.02 -25.23 2.79
C LYS A 132 1.39 -24.64 2.63
N ARG A 133 1.94 -24.72 1.42
CA ARG A 133 3.28 -24.20 1.09
C ARG A 133 3.24 -22.75 0.64
N ASP A 134 4.39 -22.10 0.77
CA ASP A 134 4.62 -20.80 0.15
C ASP A 134 4.74 -20.93 -1.37
N LEU A 135 4.44 -19.81 -2.04
CA LEU A 135 4.65 -19.67 -3.48
C LEU A 135 6.15 -19.58 -3.76
N THR A 136 6.58 -20.36 -4.75
CA THR A 136 7.91 -20.25 -5.35
C THR A 136 8.06 -18.90 -6.06
N ASN A 137 9.31 -18.47 -6.32
CA ASN A 137 9.56 -17.24 -7.05
C ASN A 137 8.93 -17.26 -8.45
N THR A 138 9.00 -18.39 -9.15
CA THR A 138 8.38 -18.57 -10.47
C THR A 138 6.86 -18.44 -10.43
N GLU A 139 6.20 -18.94 -9.38
CA GLU A 139 4.75 -18.76 -9.22
C GLU A 139 4.38 -17.32 -8.89
N LYS A 140 5.19 -16.64 -8.07
CA LYS A 140 5.03 -15.20 -7.82
C LYS A 140 5.15 -14.42 -9.14
N GLU A 141 6.21 -14.63 -9.91
CA GLU A 141 6.41 -14.00 -11.22
C GLU A 141 5.27 -14.28 -12.19
N THR A 142 4.77 -15.51 -12.24
CA THR A 142 3.62 -15.89 -13.07
C THR A 142 2.37 -15.09 -12.66
N LYS A 143 2.10 -14.97 -11.36
CA LYS A 143 0.99 -14.17 -10.85
C LYS A 143 1.16 -12.68 -11.15
N LEU A 144 2.37 -12.14 -11.04
CA LEU A 144 2.67 -10.76 -11.44
C LEU A 144 2.37 -10.52 -12.93
N GLY A 145 2.67 -11.49 -13.80
CA GLY A 145 2.27 -11.47 -15.21
C GLY A 145 0.75 -11.46 -15.41
N VAL A 146 0.02 -12.31 -14.67
CA VAL A 146 -1.45 -12.32 -14.69
C VAL A 146 -2.02 -10.96 -14.25
N ILE A 147 -1.47 -10.35 -13.20
CA ILE A 147 -1.91 -9.05 -12.71
C ILE A 147 -1.71 -7.97 -13.79
N LYS A 148 -0.54 -7.90 -14.43
CA LYS A 148 -0.28 -6.96 -15.53
C LYS A 148 -1.26 -7.15 -16.70
N ASN A 149 -1.58 -8.40 -17.04
CA ASN A 149 -2.54 -8.71 -18.09
C ASN A 149 -3.97 -8.26 -17.71
N LEU A 150 -4.40 -8.50 -16.46
CA LEU A 150 -5.72 -8.08 -15.97
C LEU A 150 -5.85 -6.55 -15.92
N LEU A 151 -4.77 -5.84 -15.60
CA LEU A 151 -4.71 -4.39 -15.61
C LEU A 151 -4.50 -3.81 -17.02
N GLY A 152 -4.30 -4.65 -18.05
CA GLY A 152 -4.07 -4.22 -19.42
C GLY A 152 -2.76 -3.45 -19.62
N CYS A 153 -1.71 -3.75 -18.86
CA CYS A 153 -0.44 -3.05 -18.90
C CYS A 153 0.43 -3.46 -20.10
N GLN A 154 1.18 -2.50 -20.65
CA GLN A 154 2.24 -2.81 -21.60
C GLN A 154 3.43 -3.49 -20.91
N THR A 155 4.12 -4.39 -21.62
CA THR A 155 5.22 -5.18 -21.05
C THR A 155 6.59 -4.51 -21.18
N ASN A 156 6.74 -3.57 -22.11
CA ASN A 156 8.01 -2.91 -22.40
C ASN A 156 8.04 -1.54 -21.73
N ILE A 157 8.92 -1.40 -20.75
CA ILE A 157 9.15 -0.17 -20.00
C ILE A 157 10.62 0.18 -20.16
N ASP A 158 10.88 1.37 -20.69
CA ASP A 158 12.24 1.85 -20.87
C ASP A 158 12.90 2.12 -19.52
N ASP A 159 14.21 1.85 -19.49
CA ASP A 159 15.04 2.20 -18.35
C ASP A 159 15.12 3.72 -18.21
N LEU A 160 14.82 4.21 -17.01
CA LEU A 160 14.99 5.60 -16.66
C LEU A 160 16.34 5.78 -15.95
N ILE A 161 17.19 6.65 -16.51
CA ILE A 161 18.51 6.97 -15.96
C ILE A 161 18.58 8.46 -15.66
N PHE A 162 19.10 8.81 -14.47
CA PHE A 162 19.33 10.18 -14.05
C PHE A 162 20.63 10.25 -13.24
N GLU A 163 21.53 11.17 -13.59
CA GLU A 163 22.87 11.29 -12.97
C GLU A 163 23.63 9.95 -12.86
N GLY A 164 23.53 9.11 -13.90
CA GLY A 164 24.17 7.79 -13.93
C GLY A 164 23.54 6.74 -13.01
N LYS A 165 22.44 7.04 -12.33
CA LYS A 165 21.65 6.11 -11.52
C LYS A 165 20.43 5.64 -12.29
N LYS A 166 20.12 4.34 -12.18
CA LYS A 166 18.92 3.73 -12.76
C LYS A 166 17.76 3.79 -11.76
N PHE A 167 16.58 4.15 -12.22
CA PHE A 167 15.36 4.16 -11.40
C PHE A 167 15.02 2.74 -10.91
N PRO A 168 14.89 2.50 -9.59
CA PRO A 168 14.58 1.18 -9.06
C PRO A 168 13.11 0.82 -9.30
N ARG A 169 12.85 0.03 -10.35
CA ARG A 169 11.51 -0.43 -10.71
C ARG A 169 11.01 -1.54 -9.78
N THR A 170 10.25 -1.19 -8.75
CA THR A 170 9.37 -2.12 -8.02
C THR A 170 8.26 -2.66 -8.93
N PHE A 171 7.47 -3.66 -8.48
CA PHE A 171 6.36 -4.17 -9.29
C PHE A 171 5.30 -3.07 -9.55
N ASP A 172 4.92 -2.33 -8.51
CA ASP A 172 3.96 -1.22 -8.56
C ASP A 172 4.40 -0.11 -9.54
N SER A 173 5.70 0.24 -9.57
CA SER A 173 6.22 1.22 -10.53
C SER A 173 6.40 0.68 -11.97
N GLN A 174 6.06 -0.60 -12.20
CA GLN A 174 5.92 -1.19 -13.54
C GLN A 174 4.47 -1.25 -14.00
N ILE A 175 3.50 -0.80 -13.19
CA ILE A 175 2.09 -0.71 -13.55
C ILE A 175 1.86 0.62 -14.26
N VAL A 176 2.45 0.75 -15.45
CA VAL A 176 2.37 1.95 -16.31
C VAL A 176 1.82 1.57 -17.68
N LYS A 177 1.23 2.55 -18.38
CA LYS A 177 0.56 2.31 -19.68
C LYS A 177 -0.46 1.17 -19.61
N CYS A 178 -1.30 1.21 -18.58
CA CYS A 178 -2.32 0.22 -18.27
C CYS A 178 -3.72 0.73 -18.62
N HIS A 179 -4.72 -0.16 -18.64
CA HIS A 179 -6.10 0.14 -19.05
C HIS A 179 -7.09 -0.28 -17.95
N PHE A 180 -7.05 0.41 -16.80
CA PHE A 180 -8.01 0.26 -15.72
C PHE A 180 -8.59 1.63 -15.28
N PRO A 181 -9.74 1.66 -14.59
CA PRO A 181 -10.33 2.92 -14.13
C PRO A 181 -9.37 3.72 -13.23
N GLY A 182 -8.95 4.91 -13.68
CA GLY A 182 -7.98 5.74 -12.96
C GLY A 182 -6.51 5.39 -13.20
N ALA A 183 -6.21 4.62 -14.26
CA ALA A 183 -4.84 4.36 -14.70
C ALA A 183 -4.09 5.65 -15.13
N ASP A 184 -4.81 6.66 -15.62
CA ASP A 184 -4.27 7.98 -15.93
C ASP A 184 -3.77 8.69 -14.66
N LEU A 185 -4.56 8.65 -13.58
CA LEU A 185 -4.15 9.18 -12.28
C LEU A 185 -2.98 8.39 -11.70
N TYR A 186 -3.02 7.05 -11.81
CA TYR A 186 -1.91 6.19 -11.38
C TYR A 186 -0.60 6.56 -12.09
N GLU A 187 -0.63 6.76 -13.41
CA GLU A 187 0.54 7.13 -14.20
C GLU A 187 1.10 8.49 -13.78
N GLN A 188 0.24 9.50 -13.55
CA GLN A 188 0.69 10.80 -13.04
C GLN A 188 1.31 10.70 -11.63
N MET A 189 0.77 9.85 -10.76
CA MET A 189 1.39 9.59 -9.45
C MET A 189 2.75 8.90 -9.59
N GLU A 190 2.93 7.97 -10.53
CA GLU A 190 4.26 7.38 -10.78
C GLU A 190 5.26 8.41 -11.35
N GLU A 191 4.81 9.44 -12.09
CA GLU A 191 5.68 10.57 -12.45
C GLU A 191 6.15 11.35 -11.20
N VAL A 192 5.27 11.55 -10.20
CA VAL A 192 5.66 12.15 -8.91
C VAL A 192 6.71 11.29 -8.20
N ARG A 193 6.54 9.96 -8.17
CA ARG A 193 7.52 9.03 -7.59
C ARG A 193 8.89 9.17 -8.26
N VAL A 194 8.91 9.32 -9.58
CA VAL A 194 10.14 9.55 -10.35
C VAL A 194 10.80 10.87 -9.95
N LEU A 195 10.05 11.96 -9.78
CA LEU A 195 10.62 13.24 -9.35
C LEU A 195 11.21 13.18 -7.93
N ILE A 196 10.53 12.52 -6.98
CA ILE A 196 11.05 12.28 -5.62
C ILE A 196 12.35 11.48 -5.68
N TRP A 197 12.40 10.44 -6.51
CA TRP A 197 13.64 9.67 -6.71
C TRP A 197 14.77 10.52 -7.29
N LYS A 198 14.50 11.38 -8.28
CA LYS A 198 15.51 12.31 -8.83
C LYS A 198 16.07 13.21 -7.72
N LEU A 199 15.22 13.74 -6.83
CA LEU A 199 15.67 14.51 -5.66
C LEU A 199 16.56 13.68 -4.73
N GLY A 200 16.15 12.45 -4.39
CA GLY A 200 16.97 11.52 -3.61
C GLY A 200 18.35 11.26 -4.24
N VAL A 201 18.43 11.13 -5.57
CA VAL A 201 19.71 10.97 -6.30
C VAL A 201 20.61 12.20 -6.18
N LEU A 202 20.07 13.43 -6.23
CA LEU A 202 20.87 14.65 -6.14
C LEU A 202 21.49 14.86 -4.76
N PHE A 203 20.73 14.55 -3.72
CA PHE A 203 21.08 14.90 -2.34
C PHE A 203 21.56 13.70 -1.50
N ASN A 204 21.50 12.47 -2.03
CA ASN A 204 21.90 11.25 -1.31
C ASN A 204 21.19 11.09 0.05
N GLU A 205 20.02 11.70 0.17
CA GLU A 205 19.10 11.58 1.29
C GLU A 205 17.97 10.65 0.87
N ASN A 206 17.33 9.98 1.84
CA ASN A 206 16.28 9.00 1.54
C ASN A 206 15.17 9.56 0.62
N ASN A 207 14.98 10.89 0.53
CA ASN A 207 14.05 11.51 -0.41
C ASN A 207 14.40 12.96 -0.85
N GLY A 208 15.61 13.45 -0.57
CA GLY A 208 16.07 14.81 -0.97
C GLY A 208 15.28 15.99 -0.37
N CYS A 209 14.51 15.73 0.70
CA CYS A 209 13.58 16.66 1.32
C CYS A 209 13.98 17.08 2.74
N THR A 210 15.16 16.68 3.22
CA THR A 210 15.64 17.19 4.50
C THR A 210 16.39 18.50 4.27
N ASN A 211 16.20 19.46 5.19
CA ASN A 211 16.96 20.69 5.19
C ASN A 211 18.38 20.35 5.64
N SER A 212 19.27 19.98 4.73
CA SER A 212 20.70 20.10 5.04
C SER A 212 21.03 21.59 5.10
N SER A 213 20.91 22.17 6.29
CA SER A 213 21.48 23.46 6.66
C SER A 213 23.01 23.39 6.72
N GLU A 214 23.64 22.74 5.74
CA GLU A 214 25.09 22.68 5.58
C GLU A 214 25.50 23.48 4.35
N GLU A 215 26.15 24.59 4.65
CA GLU A 215 26.71 25.61 3.78
C GLU A 215 27.79 25.03 2.84
N THR A 216 27.43 24.30 1.78
CA THR A 216 28.19 24.21 0.51
C THR A 216 27.46 23.38 -0.57
N GLN A 217 26.16 23.60 -0.77
CA GLN A 217 25.51 23.00 -1.95
C GLN A 217 25.99 23.69 -3.24
N SER A 218 26.45 22.90 -4.21
CA SER A 218 26.83 23.41 -5.53
C SER A 218 25.64 24.09 -6.20
N ASN A 219 25.79 25.32 -6.69
CA ASN A 219 24.78 26.06 -7.47
C ASN A 219 24.12 25.20 -8.57
N SER A 220 24.84 24.22 -9.12
CA SER A 220 24.33 23.28 -10.12
C SER A 220 23.27 22.32 -9.57
N LYS A 221 23.45 21.78 -8.36
CA LYS A 221 22.48 20.87 -7.73
C LYS A 221 21.20 21.61 -7.38
N GLU A 222 21.33 22.81 -6.83
CA GLU A 222 20.18 23.61 -6.44
C GLU A 222 19.36 24.08 -7.65
N LYS A 223 20.04 24.38 -8.77
CA LYS A 223 19.36 24.62 -10.04
C LYS A 223 18.54 23.41 -10.51
N LYS A 224 19.12 22.19 -10.47
CA LYS A 224 18.41 20.96 -10.84
C LYS A 224 17.23 20.67 -9.91
N ARG A 225 17.37 20.94 -8.61
CA ARG A 225 16.26 20.87 -7.65
C ARG A 225 15.11 21.79 -8.07
N HIS A 226 15.40 23.05 -8.36
CA HIS A 226 14.38 24.01 -8.83
C HIS A 226 13.73 23.55 -10.13
N GLU A 227 14.47 22.97 -11.08
CA GLU A 227 13.91 22.42 -12.31
C GLU A 227 12.93 21.26 -12.03
N ILE A 228 13.28 20.34 -11.13
CA ILE A 228 12.42 19.20 -10.72
C ILE A 228 11.16 19.69 -9.98
N GLU A 229 11.32 20.60 -9.02
CA GLU A 229 10.19 21.17 -8.28
C GLU A 229 9.28 21.98 -9.20
N HIS A 230 9.85 22.76 -10.13
CA HIS A 230 9.08 23.49 -11.14
C HIS A 230 8.32 22.53 -12.06
N GLU A 231 8.92 21.43 -12.51
CA GLU A 231 8.25 20.39 -13.31
C GLU A 231 7.00 19.84 -12.58
N PHE A 232 7.12 19.55 -11.28
CA PHE A 232 5.99 19.12 -10.47
C PHE A 232 4.88 20.18 -10.43
N ILE A 233 5.22 21.43 -10.07
CA ILE A 233 4.24 22.50 -9.87
C ILE A 233 3.57 22.93 -11.19
N SER A 234 4.33 23.06 -12.27
CA SER A 234 3.84 23.64 -13.52
C SER A 234 3.18 22.63 -14.45
N SER A 235 3.52 21.34 -14.35
CA SER A 235 3.09 20.31 -15.31
C SER A 235 2.31 19.18 -14.66
N ILE A 236 2.85 18.54 -13.62
CA ILE A 236 2.27 17.30 -13.07
C ILE A 236 1.10 17.60 -12.12
N ARG A 237 1.29 18.53 -11.18
CA ARG A 237 0.27 18.87 -10.16
C ARG A 237 -1.04 19.40 -10.73
N PRO A 238 -1.08 20.19 -11.82
CA PRO A 238 -2.34 20.55 -12.48
C PRO A 238 -3.05 19.37 -13.13
N LYS A 239 -2.30 18.42 -13.75
CA LYS A 239 -2.89 17.21 -14.36
C LYS A 239 -3.49 16.28 -13.32
N ILE A 240 -2.70 15.90 -12.32
CA ILE A 240 -3.08 15.98 -10.90
C ILE A 240 -4.55 16.28 -10.57
N GLU A 241 -4.75 17.55 -10.28
CA GLU A 241 -6.02 18.20 -9.95
C GLU A 241 -7.13 17.88 -10.95
N ASP A 242 -6.88 18.04 -12.25
CA ASP A 242 -7.88 17.78 -13.29
C ASP A 242 -8.37 16.33 -13.27
N LEU A 243 -7.46 15.37 -13.05
CA LEU A 243 -7.79 13.96 -12.92
C LEU A 243 -8.55 13.68 -11.64
N LEU A 244 -8.15 14.25 -10.51
CA LEU A 244 -8.86 14.09 -9.24
C LEU A 244 -10.30 14.61 -9.32
N LEU A 245 -10.54 15.72 -10.03
CA LEU A 245 -11.88 16.27 -10.24
C LEU A 245 -12.80 15.35 -11.06
N LYS A 246 -12.25 14.37 -11.81
CA LYS A 246 -13.05 13.33 -12.49
C LYS A 246 -13.56 12.27 -11.52
N TYR A 247 -12.82 12.00 -10.45
CA TYR A 247 -13.05 10.85 -9.56
C TYR A 247 -13.58 11.23 -8.17
N PHE A 248 -13.34 12.46 -7.72
CA PHE A 248 -13.61 12.90 -6.36
C PHE A 248 -14.40 14.20 -6.30
N TYR A 249 -15.09 14.42 -5.19
CA TYR A 249 -15.75 15.69 -4.92
C TYR A 249 -14.73 16.82 -4.76
N LYS A 250 -15.13 18.04 -5.14
CA LYS A 250 -14.25 19.24 -5.10
C LYS A 250 -13.59 19.45 -3.75
N ASP A 251 -14.30 19.22 -2.65
CA ASP A 251 -13.75 19.41 -1.30
C ASP A 251 -12.63 18.41 -0.99
N THR A 252 -12.77 17.16 -1.44
CA THR A 252 -11.72 16.13 -1.34
C THR A 252 -10.50 16.50 -2.17
N VAL A 253 -10.70 17.03 -3.37
CA VAL A 253 -9.61 17.50 -4.23
C VAL A 253 -8.90 18.69 -3.59
N ALA A 254 -9.64 19.68 -3.11
CA ALA A 254 -9.09 20.86 -2.44
C ALA A 254 -8.23 20.47 -1.23
N GLU A 255 -8.72 19.51 -0.44
CA GLU A 255 -7.95 18.96 0.67
C GLU A 255 -6.65 18.28 0.21
N TRP A 256 -6.72 17.41 -0.79
CA TRP A 256 -5.53 16.72 -1.31
C TRP A 256 -4.49 17.73 -1.82
N LEU A 257 -4.92 18.81 -2.48
CA LEU A 257 -4.04 19.88 -2.99
C LEU A 257 -3.38 20.71 -1.88
N VAL A 258 -4.05 20.89 -0.74
CA VAL A 258 -3.49 21.54 0.44
C VAL A 258 -2.45 20.64 1.11
N GLN A 259 -2.69 19.33 1.10
CA GLN A 259 -1.76 18.33 1.63
C GLN A 259 -0.52 18.16 0.74
N HIS A 260 -0.65 18.32 -0.58
CA HIS A 260 0.43 18.07 -1.55
C HIS A 260 0.78 19.35 -2.33
N ARG A 261 1.49 20.27 -1.66
CA ARG A 261 1.94 21.55 -2.23
C ARG A 261 3.32 21.44 -2.85
N SER A 262 4.13 20.50 -2.41
CA SER A 262 5.50 20.25 -2.86
C SER A 262 5.77 18.75 -2.96
N LEU A 263 6.86 18.37 -3.64
CA LEU A 263 7.30 16.98 -3.70
C LEU A 263 7.63 16.39 -2.32
N CYS A 264 8.01 17.24 -1.37
CA CYS A 264 8.34 16.82 -0.01
C CYS A 264 7.14 16.46 0.84
N ASP A 265 5.93 16.85 0.45
CA ASP A 265 4.72 16.46 1.17
C ASP A 265 4.34 14.98 0.94
N PHE A 266 4.90 14.34 -0.11
CA PHE A 266 4.70 12.92 -0.41
C PHE A 266 5.66 12.01 0.37
N VAL A 267 6.62 12.61 1.07
CA VAL A 267 7.68 11.92 1.77
C VAL A 267 7.29 11.81 3.24
N PRO A 268 7.29 10.59 3.83
CA PRO A 268 7.17 10.45 5.27
C PRO A 268 8.29 11.24 5.96
N MET A 269 7.93 12.20 6.82
CA MET A 269 8.89 12.96 7.64
C MET A 269 9.67 12.06 8.61
N ASP A 270 9.11 10.89 8.95
CA ASP A 270 9.73 9.88 9.80
C ASP A 270 9.54 8.48 9.18
N GLY A 271 10.66 7.78 9.00
CA GLY A 271 10.80 6.37 8.70
C GLY A 271 12.09 5.85 9.30
#